data_AF-A0AAW8EFY9-F1
#
_entry.id   AF-A0AAW8EFY9-F1
#
_cell.length_a   1.000
_cell.length_b   1.000
_cell.length_c   1.000
_cell.angle_alpha   90.00
_cell.angle_beta   90.00
_cell.angle_gamma   90.00
#
_symmetry.space_group_name_H-M   'P 1'
#
loop_
_entity.id
_entity.type
_entity.pdbx_description
1 polymer ?
#
loop_
_entity_poly.entity_id
_entity_poly.type
_entity_poly.pdbx_seq_one_letter_code
_entity_poly.pdbx_strand_id
1 'polypeptide(L)'
;MKTAQLPPVRVTAAVREQIEGVLLEGETLSHFVEQAATDAARRRKAQQDFVARGRASLARALESGESYAADEVLAAMKSRIDIARKAVERGRNGISKRRA
;
A
#
# COMPACT_ATOMS: atom_id res chain seq x y z
N MET A 1 -2.26 -25.45 1.99
CA MET A 1 -3.30 -25.75 3.00
C MET A 1 -3.39 -24.56 3.96
N LYS A 2 -4.57 -23.93 4.12
CA LYS A 2 -4.78 -22.89 5.15
C LYS A 2 -4.92 -23.60 6.51
N THR A 3 -4.14 -23.19 7.51
CA THR A 3 -4.00 -23.91 8.80
C THR A 3 -4.80 -23.29 9.94
N ALA A 4 -5.41 -22.13 9.73
CA ALA A 4 -6.19 -21.40 10.71
C ALA A 4 -7.45 -20.80 10.07
N GLN A 5 -8.47 -20.54 10.89
CA GLN A 5 -9.74 -19.97 10.48
C GLN A 5 -9.99 -18.63 11.18
N LEU A 6 -10.64 -17.70 10.47
CA LEU A 6 -11.21 -16.52 11.10
C LEU A 6 -12.38 -16.95 12.01
N PRO A 7 -12.63 -16.23 13.12
CA PRO A 7 -13.77 -16.52 13.96
C PRO A 7 -15.09 -16.35 13.19
N PRO A 8 -16.17 -17.07 13.57
CA PRO A 8 -17.48 -16.89 12.96
C PRO A 8 -18.02 -15.49 13.26
N VAL A 9 -18.30 -14.72 12.20
CA VAL A 9 -18.86 -13.36 12.30
C VAL A 9 -20.34 -13.40 11.95
N ARG A 10 -21.20 -12.95 12.87
CA ARG A 10 -22.62 -12.78 12.60
C ARG A 10 -22.84 -11.45 11.89
N VAL A 11 -23.56 -11.49 10.77
CA VAL A 11 -23.95 -10.32 9.99
C VAL A 11 -25.46 -10.37 9.70
N THR A 12 -26.04 -9.23 9.33
CA THR A 12 -27.43 -9.17 8.87
C THR A 12 -27.55 -9.75 7.46
N ALA A 13 -28.76 -10.15 7.06
CA ALA A 13 -29.02 -10.62 5.69
C ALA A 13 -28.65 -9.57 4.64
N ALA A 14 -29.03 -8.31 4.87
CA ALA A 14 -28.71 -7.19 3.98
C ALA A 14 -27.20 -7.01 3.77
N VAL A 15 -26.38 -7.14 4.83
CA VAL A 15 -24.91 -7.05 4.70
C VAL A 15 -24.37 -8.20 3.86
N ARG A 16 -24.89 -9.41 4.05
CA ARG A 16 -24.48 -10.58 3.27
C ARG A 16 -24.82 -10.40 1.79
N GLU A 17 -26.04 -9.99 1.47
CA GLU A 17 -26.50 -9.75 0.09
C GLU A 17 -25.66 -8.68 -0.60
N GLN A 18 -25.32 -7.59 0.10
CA GLN A 18 -24.44 -6.55 -0.44
C GLN A 18 -23.06 -7.08 -0.82
N ILE A 19 -22.48 -7.96 0.00
CA ILE A 19 -21.16 -8.53 -0.27
C ILE A 19 -21.25 -9.53 -1.43
N GLU A 20 -22.24 -10.41 -1.43
CA GLU A 20 -22.43 -11.41 -2.48
C GLU A 20 -22.70 -10.74 -3.84
N GLY A 21 -23.38 -9.60 -3.87
CA GLY A 21 -23.67 -8.83 -5.09
C GLY A 21 -22.46 -8.13 -5.74
N VAL A 22 -21.32 -8.04 -5.06
CA VAL A 22 -20.08 -7.41 -5.59
C VAL A 22 -18.95 -8.40 -5.85
N LEU A 23 -19.20 -9.70 -5.70
CA LEU A 23 -18.19 -10.73 -5.96
C LEU A 23 -17.84 -10.79 -7.46
N LEU A 24 -16.56 -11.05 -7.74
CA LEU A 24 -16.09 -11.29 -9.09
C LEU A 24 -16.42 -12.72 -9.56
N GLU A 25 -16.36 -12.96 -10.87
CA GLU A 25 -16.60 -14.29 -11.43
C GLU A 25 -15.61 -15.33 -10.86
N GLY A 26 -16.15 -16.43 -10.32
CA GLY A 26 -15.36 -17.47 -9.67
C GLY A 26 -14.85 -17.13 -8.26
N GLU A 27 -15.15 -15.93 -7.73
CA GLU A 27 -14.80 -15.55 -6.37
C GLU A 27 -15.81 -16.10 -5.36
N THR A 28 -15.30 -16.56 -4.21
CA THR A 28 -16.15 -17.04 -3.10
C THR A 28 -16.21 -16.01 -1.98
N LEU A 29 -17.32 -15.99 -1.24
CA LEU A 29 -17.48 -15.14 -0.06
C LEU A 29 -16.33 -15.30 0.95
N SER A 30 -15.88 -16.54 1.18
CA SER A 30 -14.76 -16.84 2.08
C SER A 30 -13.42 -16.27 1.59
N HIS A 31 -13.17 -16.30 0.27
CA HIS A 31 -11.99 -15.69 -0.33
C HIS A 31 -12.04 -14.17 -0.18
N PHE A 32 -13.16 -13.55 -0.52
CA PHE A 32 -13.37 -12.11 -0.40
C PHE A 32 -13.14 -11.61 1.04
N VAL A 33 -13.74 -12.27 2.04
CA VAL A 33 -13.58 -11.91 3.46
C VAL A 33 -12.12 -12.06 3.92
N GLU A 34 -11.43 -13.12 3.49
CA GLU A 34 -10.03 -13.33 3.80
C GLU A 34 -9.13 -12.23 3.20
N GLN A 35 -9.34 -11.88 1.93
CA GLN A 35 -8.60 -10.80 1.29
C GLN A 35 -8.88 -9.45 1.96
N ALA A 36 -10.14 -9.13 2.23
CA ALA A 36 -10.53 -7.89 2.90
C ALA A 36 -9.89 -7.75 4.29
N ALA A 37 -9.87 -8.83 5.08
CA ALA A 37 -9.24 -8.85 6.39
C ALA A 37 -7.70 -8.69 6.29
N THR A 38 -7.08 -9.40 5.35
CA THR A 38 -5.64 -9.31 5.09
C THR A 38 -5.23 -7.90 4.67
N ASP A 39 -5.97 -7.28 3.76
CA ASP A 39 -5.67 -5.93 3.29
C ASP A 39 -5.89 -4.88 4.38
N ALA A 40 -6.94 -5.04 5.20
CA ALA A 40 -7.14 -4.18 6.37
C ALA A 40 -5.98 -4.30 7.36
N ALA A 41 -5.51 -5.52 7.65
CA ALA A 41 -4.36 -5.76 8.52
C ALA A 41 -3.09 -5.13 7.95
N ARG A 42 -2.82 -5.31 6.65
CA ARG A 42 -1.68 -4.70 5.94
C ARG A 42 -1.70 -3.17 6.03
N ARG A 43 -2.85 -2.54 5.77
CA ARG A 43 -3.00 -1.07 5.87
C ARG A 43 -2.73 -0.58 7.29
N ARG A 44 -3.28 -1.25 8.31
CA ARG A 44 -3.05 -0.90 9.71
C ARG A 44 -1.58 -1.05 10.11
N LYS A 45 -0.94 -2.14 9.70
CA LYS A 45 0.50 -2.36 9.95
C LYS A 45 1.36 -1.29 9.29
N ALA A 46 1.09 -0.96 8.03
CA ALA A 46 1.81 0.11 7.32
C ALA A 46 1.66 1.47 8.02
N GLN A 47 0.46 1.79 8.51
CA GLN A 47 0.21 3.02 9.28
C GLN A 47 1.01 3.05 10.59
N GLN A 48 1.00 1.95 11.35
CA GLN A 48 1.76 1.84 12.59
C GLN A 48 3.26 2.00 12.34
N ASP A 49 3.78 1.36 11.30
CA ASP A 49 5.20 1.43 10.94
C ASP A 49 5.59 2.83 10.47
N PHE A 50 4.70 3.52 9.75
CA PHE A 50 4.92 4.91 9.34
C PHE A 50 5.05 5.83 10.57
N VAL A 51 4.12 5.71 11.53
CA VAL A 51 4.18 6.49 12.78
C VAL A 51 5.43 6.17 13.58
N ALA A 52 5.79 4.89 13.69
CA ALA A 52 7.00 4.45 14.40
C ALA A 52 8.26 5.05 13.75
N ARG A 53 8.38 5.01 12.42
CA ARG A 53 9.49 5.64 11.68
C ARG A 53 9.53 7.15 11.90
N GLY A 54 8.37 7.82 11.89
CA GLY A 54 8.27 9.25 12.14
C GLY A 54 8.77 9.64 13.53
N ARG A 55 8.33 8.92 14.57
CA ARG A 55 8.79 9.13 15.95
C ARG A 55 10.30 8.91 16.10
N ALA A 56 10.82 7.83 15.52
CA ALA A 56 12.26 7.57 15.54
C ALA A 56 13.06 8.65 14.79
N SER A 57 12.52 9.20 13.69
CA SER A 57 13.14 10.31 12.98
C SER A 57 13.17 11.60 13.80
N LEU A 58 12.07 11.90 14.50
CA LEU A 58 12.00 13.07 15.38
C LEU A 58 13.01 12.94 16.54
N ALA A 59 13.09 11.78 17.19
CA ALA A 59 14.06 11.54 18.24
C ALA A 59 15.50 11.81 17.76
N ARG A 60 15.87 11.28 16.58
CA ARG A 60 17.19 11.55 15.99
C ARG A 60 17.43 13.03 15.68
N ALA A 61 16.44 13.73 15.14
CA ALA A 61 16.58 15.16 14.84
C ALA A 61 16.77 16.01 16.11
N LEU A 62 16.11 15.63 17.21
CA LEU A 62 16.30 16.27 18.51
C LEU A 62 17.68 15.98 19.11
N GLU A 63 18.21 14.76 18.93
CA GLU A 63 19.56 14.38 19.39
C GLU A 63 20.68 15.04 18.57
N SER A 64 20.53 15.10 17.25
CA SER A 64 21.56 15.67 16.35
C SER A 64 21.45 17.18 16.17
N GLY A 65 20.27 17.77 16.43
CA GLY A 65 19.96 19.16 16.10
C GLY A 65 19.74 19.40 14.60
N GLU A 66 19.81 18.36 13.77
CA GLU A 66 19.69 18.47 12.32
C GLU A 66 18.23 18.32 11.88
N SER A 67 17.74 19.32 11.15
CA SER A 67 16.40 19.33 10.58
C SER A 67 16.42 19.96 9.19
N TYR A 68 15.45 19.56 8.36
CA TYR A 68 15.34 20.03 6.98
C TYR A 68 13.97 20.67 6.77
N ALA A 69 13.93 21.71 5.94
CA ALA A 69 12.69 22.35 5.56
C ALA A 69 11.83 21.38 4.72
N ALA A 70 10.54 21.33 5.02
CA ALA A 70 9.65 20.32 4.43
C ALA A 70 9.52 20.48 2.91
N ASP A 71 9.48 21.71 2.43
CA ASP A 71 9.44 22.07 1.02
C ASP A 71 10.69 21.61 0.25
N GLU A 72 11.88 21.78 0.83
CA GLU A 72 13.14 21.29 0.24
C GLU A 72 13.13 19.76 0.09
N VAL A 73 12.71 19.05 1.14
CA VAL A 73 12.62 17.58 1.13
C VAL A 73 11.59 17.11 0.09
N LEU A 74 10.42 17.75 0.02
CA LEU A 74 9.37 17.40 -0.95
C LEU A 74 9.81 17.70 -2.39
N ALA A 75 10.50 18.80 -2.63
CA ALA A 75 11.06 19.14 -3.94
C ALA A 75 12.10 18.10 -4.39
N ALA A 76 13.01 17.70 -3.48
CA ALA A 76 14.00 16.67 -3.75
C ALA A 76 13.34 15.31 -4.06
N MET A 77 12.31 14.92 -3.30
CA MET A 77 11.54 13.69 -3.56
C MET A 77 10.85 13.72 -4.92
N LYS A 78 10.21 14.82 -5.28
CA LYS A 78 9.56 15.00 -6.59
C LYS A 78 10.58 14.87 -7.73
N SER A 79 11.74 15.51 -7.60
CA SER A 79 12.83 15.39 -8.57
C SER A 79 13.27 13.94 -8.80
N ARG A 80 13.45 13.17 -7.70
CA ARG A 80 13.82 11.74 -7.80
C ARG A 80 12.76 10.91 -8.52
N ILE A 81 11.47 11.17 -8.27
CA ILE A 81 10.36 10.50 -8.96
C ILE A 81 10.35 10.84 -10.45
N ASP A 82 10.53 12.11 -10.80
CA ASP A 82 10.53 12.57 -12.20
C ASP A 82 11.71 11.96 -12.98
N ILE A 83 12.89 11.85 -12.36
CA ILE A 83 14.05 11.17 -12.94
C ILE A 83 13.74 9.69 -13.18
N ALA A 84 13.15 9.01 -12.20
CA ALA A 84 12.79 7.59 -12.32
C ALA A 84 11.76 7.35 -13.43
N ARG A 85 10.74 8.20 -13.54
CA ARG A 85 9.73 8.14 -14.62
C ARG A 85 10.38 8.27 -16.00
N LYS A 86 11.22 9.29 -16.21
CA LYS A 86 11.96 9.49 -17.46
C LYS A 86 12.87 8.32 -17.81
N ALA A 87 13.45 7.64 -16.82
CA ALA A 87 14.25 6.45 -17.06
C ALA A 87 13.41 5.27 -17.57
N VAL A 88 12.24 5.03 -16.96
CA VAL A 88 11.30 3.98 -17.39
C VAL A 88 10.78 4.25 -18.80
N GLU A 89 10.41 5.49 -19.11
CA GLU A 89 9.94 5.88 -20.45
C GLU A 89 11.02 5.69 -21.53
N ARG A 90 12.27 6.09 -21.26
CA ARG A 90 13.39 5.84 -22.18
C ARG A 90 13.64 4.36 -22.40
N GLY A 91 13.54 3.53 -21.35
CA GLY A 91 13.64 2.08 -21.47
C GLY A 91 12.56 1.46 -22.35
N ARG A 92 11.30 1.89 -22.18
CA ARG A 92 10.16 1.46 -23.02
C ARG A 92 10.35 1.86 -24.49
N ASN A 93 10.75 3.10 -24.76
CA ASN A 93 10.98 3.58 -26.12
C ASN A 93 12.17 2.88 -26.79
N GLY A 94 13.22 2.54 -26.03
CA GLY A 94 14.37 1.78 -26.53
C GLY A 94 14.02 0.32 -26.90
N ILE A 95 13.13 -0.32 -26.14
CA ILE A 95 12.63 -1.67 -26.45
C ILE A 95 11.75 -1.66 -27.71
N SER A 96 10.88 -0.64 -27.86
CA SER A 96 10.03 -0.49 -29.05
C SER A 96 10.83 -0.28 -30.34
N LYS A 97 11.94 0.48 -30.29
CA LYS A 97 12.80 0.72 -31.46
C LYS A 97 13.69 -0.46 -31.86
N ARG A 98 13.92 -1.44 -30.99
CA ARG A 98 14.70 -2.65 -31.30
C ARG A 98 13.87 -3.80 -31.88
N ARG A 99 12.54 -3.68 -31.83
CA ARG A 99 11.57 -4.67 -32.35
C ARG A 99 10.93 -4.27 -33.68
N ALA A 100 11.28 -3.09 -34.20
CA ALA A 100 10.95 -2.61 -35.54
C ALA A 100 12.20 -2.67 -36.40
#